data_AF-A0A9E4XZK8-F1
#
_entry.id   AF-A0A9E4XZK8-F1
#
_cell.length_a   1.000
_cell.length_b   1.000
_cell.length_c   1.000
_cell.angle_alpha   90.00
_cell.angle_beta   90.00
_cell.angle_gamma   90.00
#
_symmetry.space_group_name_H-M   'P 1'
#
loop_
_entity.id
_entity.type
_entity.pdbx_description
1 polymer ?
#
loop_
_entity_poly.entity_id
_entity_poly.type
_entity_poly.pdbx_seq_one_letter_code
_entity_poly.pdbx_strand_id
1 'polypeptide(L)'
;MPDEYDVIVVGAGNAALSAALAAKEICGPVLVVEKAPEYFRGGNTYFTGGIIRFAFNGIEDIKAVIPDMSPTEEASVDVGSYPESQFYDDMMRVTQGLSDPELAQILVSQSFPAMKWLREKGVRFVLSFGRQAFKDGDKYRFWGGLLVEAVGAGKGLSDQQFEAAQRAGIDVRYSTQGVSLLQDNMGKVSGLRVLGPEGYENIASRTVVLAAGGFEANAEMRCRYLGPGWEMVKVRGIPYNTGDGIRMALDVGAQAHGHWSSCHAVAWDMNAPAFGDRTITELYQKHSYPFGIMVNLEGNRFVDEGADFRNYTYVTYGRALLTQPQGVAFQIFDDKVKHLLRDEYHIPQVTMAETNTL
;
A
#
# COMPACT_ATOMS: atom_id res chain seq x y z
N MET A 1 -2.68 16.92 -28.74
CA MET A 1 -1.65 16.00 -28.19
C MET A 1 -0.33 16.35 -28.84
N PRO A 2 0.81 16.28 -28.15
CA PRO A 2 2.12 16.40 -28.79
C PRO A 2 2.36 15.19 -29.71
N ASP A 3 3.25 15.35 -30.70
CA ASP A 3 3.64 14.26 -31.59
C ASP A 3 4.51 13.20 -30.88
N GLU A 4 5.18 13.58 -29.78
CA GLU A 4 6.02 12.72 -28.94
C GLU A 4 5.96 13.17 -27.47
N TYR A 5 5.95 12.23 -26.53
CA TYR A 5 6.07 12.51 -25.09
C TYR A 5 7.50 12.32 -24.58
N ASP A 6 7.97 13.17 -23.67
CA ASP A 6 9.28 12.98 -23.02
C ASP A 6 9.25 11.74 -22.11
N VAL A 7 8.16 11.60 -21.34
CA VAL A 7 7.96 10.49 -20.40
C VAL A 7 6.52 10.01 -20.45
N ILE A 8 6.33 8.70 -20.60
CA ILE A 8 5.06 8.02 -20.29
C ILE A 8 5.21 7.27 -18.97
N VAL A 9 4.30 7.49 -18.03
CA VAL A 9 4.22 6.73 -16.77
C VAL A 9 3.03 5.77 -16.84
N VAL A 10 3.28 4.49 -16.56
CA VAL A 10 2.24 3.44 -16.57
C VAL A 10 1.76 3.17 -15.15
N GLY A 11 0.45 3.34 -14.94
CA GLY A 11 -0.24 3.28 -13.65
C GLY A 11 -0.51 4.68 -13.08
N ALA A 12 -1.49 4.81 -12.18
CA ALA A 12 -1.82 6.06 -11.51
C ALA A 12 -1.99 5.89 -9.98
N GLY A 13 -1.11 5.11 -9.35
CA GLY A 13 -0.95 5.05 -7.89
C GLY A 13 0.13 6.02 -7.37
N ASN A 14 0.43 5.96 -6.07
CA ASN A 14 1.39 6.86 -5.39
C ASN A 14 2.75 6.93 -6.10
N ALA A 15 3.33 5.78 -6.46
CA ALA A 15 4.62 5.72 -7.14
C ALA A 15 4.56 6.39 -8.52
N ALA A 16 3.49 6.13 -9.28
CA ALA A 16 3.34 6.65 -10.63
C ALA A 16 3.10 8.17 -10.65
N LEU A 17 2.20 8.67 -9.80
CA LEU A 17 1.94 10.10 -9.70
C LEU A 17 3.15 10.86 -9.16
N SER A 18 3.90 10.28 -8.22
CA SER A 18 5.16 10.85 -7.77
C SER A 18 6.20 10.90 -8.89
N ALA A 19 6.34 9.82 -9.67
CA ALA A 19 7.25 9.80 -10.82
C ALA A 19 6.85 10.81 -11.90
N ALA A 20 5.55 10.95 -12.19
CA ALA A 20 5.05 11.91 -13.17
C ALA A 20 5.30 13.35 -12.73
N LEU A 21 5.05 13.68 -11.46
CA LEU A 21 5.34 14.99 -10.87
C LEU A 21 6.83 15.30 -10.90
N ALA A 22 7.68 14.36 -10.51
CA ALA A 22 9.13 14.52 -10.56
C ALA A 22 9.65 14.69 -12.00
N ALA A 23 9.15 13.88 -12.94
CA ALA A 23 9.48 14.04 -14.36
C ALA A 23 9.09 15.43 -14.87
N LYS A 24 7.92 15.93 -14.48
CA LYS A 24 7.43 17.25 -14.91
C LYS A 24 8.28 18.42 -14.43
N GLU A 25 9.09 18.24 -13.39
CA GLU A 25 10.05 19.26 -12.92
C GLU A 25 11.27 19.40 -13.85
N ILE A 26 11.62 18.34 -14.59
CA ILE A 26 12.87 18.27 -15.36
C ILE A 26 12.64 18.10 -16.87
N CYS A 27 11.46 17.69 -17.31
CA CYS A 27 11.11 17.49 -18.72
C CYS A 27 9.66 17.90 -19.03
N GLY A 28 9.32 17.95 -20.32
CA GLY A 28 8.13 18.59 -20.84
C GLY A 28 6.90 17.68 -20.88
N PRO A 29 6.48 17.14 -22.05
CA PRO A 29 5.22 16.41 -22.11
C PRO A 29 5.32 15.09 -21.35
N VAL A 30 4.60 15.02 -20.23
CA VAL A 30 4.45 13.82 -19.40
C VAL A 30 3.01 13.31 -19.55
N LEU A 31 2.87 12.03 -19.85
CA LEU A 31 1.58 11.34 -19.91
C LEU A 31 1.53 10.27 -18.83
N VAL A 32 0.40 10.17 -18.14
CA VAL A 32 0.08 9.02 -17.28
C VAL A 32 -0.99 8.18 -18.00
N VAL A 33 -0.80 6.87 -18.06
CA VAL A 33 -1.83 5.94 -18.54
C VAL A 33 -2.29 5.03 -17.41
N GLU A 34 -3.60 4.95 -17.21
CA GLU A 34 -4.24 4.12 -16.18
C GLU A 34 -5.31 3.25 -16.85
N LYS A 35 -5.24 1.95 -16.61
CA LYS A 35 -6.19 1.02 -17.21
C LYS A 35 -7.52 0.97 -16.47
N ALA A 36 -7.52 1.31 -15.19
CA ALA A 36 -8.74 1.49 -14.43
C ALA A 36 -9.52 2.69 -14.98
N PRO A 37 -10.86 2.65 -14.94
CA PRO A 37 -11.67 3.83 -15.23
C PRO A 37 -11.44 4.91 -14.17
N GLU A 38 -11.68 6.18 -14.52
CA GLU A 38 -11.43 7.33 -13.65
C GLU A 38 -12.10 7.20 -12.28
N TYR A 39 -13.33 6.71 -12.24
CA TYR A 39 -14.05 6.54 -10.99
C TYR A 39 -13.37 5.52 -10.07
N PHE A 40 -12.43 4.70 -10.52
CA PHE A 40 -11.65 3.73 -9.73
C PHE A 40 -10.16 4.10 -9.64
N ARG A 41 -9.81 5.36 -9.89
CA ARG A 41 -8.42 5.86 -9.84
C ARG A 41 -7.74 5.67 -8.47
N GLY A 42 -6.41 5.68 -8.48
CA GLY A 42 -5.55 5.61 -7.29
C GLY A 42 -4.98 4.23 -6.98
N GLY A 43 -5.39 3.20 -7.73
CA GLY A 43 -4.90 1.84 -7.54
C GLY A 43 -5.03 1.35 -6.09
N ASN A 44 -4.03 0.61 -5.61
CA ASN A 44 -4.00 0.19 -4.21
C ASN A 44 -3.69 1.30 -3.21
N THR A 45 -3.09 2.41 -3.65
CA THR A 45 -2.83 3.56 -2.77
C THR A 45 -4.10 4.01 -2.09
N TYR A 46 -5.22 4.03 -2.82
CA TYR A 46 -6.55 4.39 -2.31
C TYR A 46 -6.95 3.60 -1.04
N PHE A 47 -6.60 2.31 -0.97
CA PHE A 47 -7.02 1.40 0.12
C PHE A 47 -6.04 1.37 1.29
N THR A 48 -4.94 2.12 1.23
CA THR A 48 -3.97 2.16 2.32
C THR A 48 -4.47 3.04 3.47
N GLY A 49 -3.88 2.84 4.65
CA GLY A 49 -4.04 3.75 5.77
C GLY A 49 -3.38 5.12 5.59
N GLY A 50 -2.67 5.36 4.47
CA GLY A 50 -1.96 6.61 4.21
C GLY A 50 -0.75 6.87 5.12
N ILE A 51 -0.38 5.93 5.98
CA ILE A 51 0.80 6.04 6.86
C ILE A 51 2.07 5.87 6.01
N ILE A 52 2.99 6.82 6.15
CA ILE A 52 4.29 6.77 5.48
C ILE A 52 5.38 6.78 6.54
N ARG A 53 6.19 5.72 6.56
CA ARG A 53 7.37 5.63 7.42
C ARG A 53 8.52 6.43 6.81
N PHE A 54 9.15 7.26 7.62
CA PHE A 54 10.35 8.02 7.23
C PHE A 54 11.27 8.22 8.44
N ALA A 55 12.53 8.54 8.18
CA ALA A 55 13.50 8.83 9.23
C ALA A 55 13.31 10.24 9.80
N PHE A 56 13.41 10.40 11.12
CA PHE A 56 13.29 11.70 11.80
C PHE A 56 14.03 11.69 13.14
N ASN A 57 14.47 12.86 13.61
CA ASN A 57 15.26 12.99 14.85
C ASN A 57 14.47 13.56 16.03
N GLY A 58 13.25 14.06 15.79
CA GLY A 58 12.39 14.61 16.83
C GLY A 58 11.27 15.47 16.27
N ILE A 59 10.63 16.22 17.17
CA ILE A 59 9.43 17.02 16.86
C ILE A 59 9.66 18.09 15.78
N GLU A 60 10.86 18.66 15.67
CA GLU A 60 11.16 19.67 14.65
C GLU A 60 11.10 19.11 13.22
N ASP A 61 11.55 17.88 13.02
CA ASP A 61 11.41 17.19 11.72
C ASP A 61 9.94 16.89 11.42
N ILE A 62 9.15 16.56 12.44
CA ILE A 62 7.70 16.35 12.29
C ILE A 62 6.99 17.65 11.92
N LYS A 63 7.34 18.78 12.55
CA LYS A 63 6.83 20.12 12.22
C LYS A 63 7.25 20.57 10.83
N ALA A 64 8.40 20.14 10.34
CA ALA A 64 8.76 20.35 8.94
C ALA A 64 7.77 19.66 8.00
N VAL A 65 7.25 18.47 8.34
CA VAL A 65 6.26 17.76 7.51
C VAL A 65 4.82 18.26 7.76
N ILE A 66 4.51 18.62 9.00
CA ILE A 66 3.20 19.07 9.49
C ILE A 66 3.33 20.50 10.06
N PRO A 67 3.49 21.52 9.20
CA PRO A 67 3.76 22.89 9.66
C PRO A 67 2.57 23.57 10.34
N ASP A 68 1.38 23.00 10.24
CA ASP A 68 0.13 23.45 10.85
C ASP A 68 -0.17 22.80 12.21
N MET A 69 0.76 22.02 12.75
CA MET A 69 0.65 21.44 14.10
C MET A 69 0.43 22.53 15.14
N SER A 70 -0.63 22.39 15.94
CA SER A 70 -0.94 23.37 16.99
C SER A 70 -0.03 23.23 18.22
N PRO A 71 0.20 24.29 19.01
CA PRO A 71 0.97 24.18 20.26
C PRO A 71 0.37 23.18 21.26
N THR A 72 -0.96 23.02 21.26
CA THR A 72 -1.64 22.03 22.10
C THR A 72 -1.36 20.61 21.63
N GLU A 73 -1.39 20.37 20.33
CA GLU A 73 -1.06 19.07 19.74
C GLU A 73 0.41 18.72 20.02
N GLU A 74 1.34 19.65 19.79
CA GLU A 74 2.77 19.50 20.09
C GLU A 74 3.02 19.17 21.57
N ALA A 75 2.35 19.85 22.50
CA ALA A 75 2.47 19.59 23.93
C ALA A 75 1.90 18.23 24.35
N SER A 76 0.92 17.72 23.59
CA SER A 76 0.21 16.46 23.89
C SER A 76 0.94 15.21 23.41
N VAL A 77 2.10 15.34 22.75
CA VAL A 77 2.83 14.21 22.16
C VAL A 77 4.27 14.07 22.65
N ASP A 78 4.76 12.83 22.60
CA ASP A 78 6.17 12.50 22.59
C ASP A 78 6.43 11.62 21.36
N VAL A 79 6.96 12.24 20.32
CA VAL A 79 7.19 11.60 19.02
C VAL A 79 8.45 10.73 19.01
N GLY A 80 9.31 10.83 20.04
CA GLY A 80 10.61 10.17 20.07
C GLY A 80 11.50 10.54 18.87
N SER A 81 12.30 9.59 18.43
CA SER A 81 13.09 9.66 17.20
C SER A 81 13.07 8.32 16.48
N TYR A 82 13.29 8.36 15.17
CA TYR A 82 13.47 7.19 14.33
C TYR A 82 14.54 7.52 13.28
N PRO A 83 15.83 7.59 13.67
CA PRO A 83 16.90 8.00 12.78
C PRO A 83 17.11 6.99 11.65
N GLU A 84 17.82 7.41 10.60
CA GLU A 84 18.12 6.57 9.43
C GLU A 84 18.76 5.23 9.83
N SER A 85 19.71 5.24 10.78
CA SER A 85 20.35 4.01 11.26
C SER A 85 19.34 3.02 11.84
N GLN A 86 18.42 3.48 12.67
CA GLN A 86 17.39 2.63 13.27
C GLN A 86 16.42 2.10 12.20
N PHE A 87 16.02 2.94 11.24
CA PHE A 87 15.14 2.50 10.16
C PHE A 87 15.82 1.45 9.28
N TYR A 88 17.10 1.65 8.93
CA TYR A 88 17.88 0.68 8.18
C TYR A 88 18.04 -0.65 8.95
N ASP A 89 18.41 -0.57 10.24
CA ASP A 89 18.60 -1.74 11.10
C ASP A 89 17.31 -2.54 11.26
N ASP A 90 16.17 -1.86 11.45
CA ASP A 90 14.87 -2.52 11.51
C ASP A 90 14.54 -3.24 10.21
N MET A 91 14.75 -2.59 9.07
CA MET A 91 14.49 -3.19 7.76
C MET A 91 15.36 -4.44 7.56
N MET A 92 16.66 -4.37 7.84
CA MET A 92 17.55 -5.52 7.73
C MET A 92 17.20 -6.62 8.73
N ARG A 93 16.82 -6.27 9.96
CA ARG A 93 16.40 -7.24 10.96
C ARG A 93 15.15 -8.00 10.53
N VAL A 94 14.11 -7.32 10.07
CA VAL A 94 12.83 -7.98 9.70
C VAL A 94 12.95 -8.77 8.39
N THR A 95 13.86 -8.41 7.49
CA THR A 95 14.15 -9.18 6.28
C THR A 95 15.27 -10.18 6.46
N GLN A 96 15.84 -10.31 7.66
CA GLN A 96 16.98 -11.19 7.95
C GLN A 96 18.19 -10.93 7.03
N GLY A 97 18.41 -9.67 6.69
CA GLY A 97 19.49 -9.21 5.82
C GLY A 97 19.26 -9.47 4.32
N LEU A 98 18.04 -9.83 3.91
CA LEU A 98 17.72 -10.14 2.51
C LEU A 98 17.31 -8.92 1.68
N SER A 99 17.10 -7.76 2.30
CA SER A 99 16.88 -6.51 1.56
C SER A 99 18.14 -6.13 0.78
N ASP A 100 17.98 -5.68 -0.47
CA ASP A 100 19.08 -5.09 -1.23
C ASP A 100 19.64 -3.87 -0.47
N PRO A 101 20.92 -3.85 -0.08
CA PRO A 101 21.49 -2.79 0.75
C PRO A 101 21.47 -1.41 0.08
N GLU A 102 21.64 -1.33 -1.23
CA GLU A 102 21.67 -0.05 -1.95
C GLU A 102 20.26 0.55 -2.03
N LEU A 103 19.28 -0.26 -2.44
CA LEU A 103 17.87 0.17 -2.47
C LEU A 103 17.34 0.50 -1.08
N ALA A 104 17.75 -0.28 -0.07
CA ALA A 104 17.46 0.00 1.34
C ALA A 104 18.01 1.36 1.77
N GLN A 105 19.27 1.65 1.46
CA GLN A 105 19.90 2.91 1.82
C GLN A 105 19.26 4.10 1.11
N ILE A 106 18.89 3.94 -0.16
CA ILE A 106 18.15 4.97 -0.92
C ILE A 106 16.80 5.23 -0.25
N LEU A 107 16.01 4.19 0.02
CA LEU A 107 14.70 4.33 0.67
C LEU A 107 14.80 5.08 2.00
N VAL A 108 15.76 4.69 2.85
CA VAL A 108 15.93 5.26 4.19
C VAL A 108 16.40 6.71 4.10
N SER A 109 17.51 6.98 3.41
CA SER A 109 18.11 8.33 3.33
C SER A 109 17.25 9.34 2.58
N GLN A 110 16.44 8.89 1.62
CA GLN A 110 15.54 9.77 0.87
C GLN A 110 14.15 9.88 1.49
N SER A 111 13.83 9.13 2.54
CA SER A 111 12.48 9.10 3.12
C SER A 111 12.01 10.46 3.64
N PHE A 112 12.84 11.18 4.42
CA PHE A 112 12.48 12.51 4.93
C PHE A 112 12.45 13.59 3.85
N PRO A 113 13.46 13.70 2.94
CA PRO A 113 13.36 14.56 1.77
C PRO A 113 12.09 14.31 0.94
N ALA A 114 11.71 13.04 0.71
CA ALA A 114 10.51 12.69 -0.04
C ALA A 114 9.22 13.15 0.67
N MET A 115 9.13 13.05 1.99
CA MET A 115 7.98 13.58 2.75
C MET A 115 7.83 15.10 2.59
N LYS A 116 8.94 15.85 2.67
CA LYS A 116 8.94 17.30 2.43
C LYS A 116 8.55 17.65 0.99
N TRP A 117 9.05 16.89 0.02
CA TRP A 117 8.71 17.08 -1.38
C TRP A 117 7.23 16.80 -1.65
N LEU A 118 6.66 15.71 -1.12
CA LEU A 118 5.21 15.43 -1.22
C LEU A 118 4.39 16.58 -0.63
N ARG A 119 4.82 17.14 0.51
CA ARG A 119 4.19 18.32 1.12
C ARG A 119 4.25 19.53 0.19
N GLU A 120 5.38 19.78 -0.45
CA GLU A 120 5.53 20.86 -1.44
C GLU A 120 4.63 20.68 -2.67
N LYS A 121 4.28 19.43 -3.03
CA LYS A 121 3.28 19.14 -4.07
C LYS A 121 1.84 19.32 -3.63
N GLY A 122 1.61 19.54 -2.33
CA GLY A 122 0.31 19.80 -1.74
C GLY A 122 -0.27 18.62 -0.97
N VAL A 123 0.49 17.54 -0.75
CA VAL A 123 0.05 16.47 0.15
C VAL A 123 0.12 16.95 1.59
N ARG A 124 -1.02 16.90 2.29
CA ARG A 124 -1.15 17.23 3.71
C ARG A 124 -1.00 15.99 4.56
N PHE A 125 -0.32 16.15 5.68
CA PHE A 125 -0.04 15.09 6.64
C PHE A 125 -0.54 15.46 8.02
N VAL A 126 -0.87 14.46 8.83
CA VAL A 126 -1.30 14.57 10.23
C VAL A 126 -0.68 13.46 11.07
N LEU A 127 -0.71 13.61 12.39
CA LEU A 127 -0.31 12.54 13.30
C LEU A 127 -1.31 11.38 13.29
N SER A 128 -0.81 10.14 13.23
CA SER A 128 -1.62 8.93 13.16
C SER A 128 -2.02 8.43 14.56
N PHE A 129 -3.01 9.08 15.18
CA PHE A 129 -3.50 8.68 16.50
C PHE A 129 -4.34 7.38 16.50
N GLY A 130 -4.97 7.05 15.37
CA GLY A 130 -5.94 5.96 15.29
C GLY A 130 -5.35 4.53 15.24
N ARG A 131 -4.02 4.38 15.21
CA ARG A 131 -3.40 3.05 15.02
C ARG A 131 -2.29 2.69 15.97
N GLN A 132 -1.16 3.38 15.86
CA GLN A 132 0.08 3.04 16.57
C GLN A 132 0.42 4.09 17.62
N ALA A 133 -0.61 4.82 18.08
CA ALA A 133 -0.51 5.74 19.18
C ALA A 133 -1.17 5.16 20.43
N PHE A 134 -0.59 5.44 21.59
CA PHE A 134 -1.16 5.08 22.89
C PHE A 134 -0.91 6.21 23.88
N LYS A 135 -1.81 6.35 24.86
CA LYS A 135 -1.67 7.36 25.91
C LYS A 135 -0.74 6.83 27.01
N ASP A 136 0.28 7.63 27.33
CA ASP A 136 1.22 7.43 28.43
C ASP A 136 1.27 8.69 29.29
N GLY A 137 0.59 8.64 30.44
CA GLY A 137 0.33 9.82 31.27
C GLY A 137 -0.47 10.88 30.50
N ASP A 138 0.08 12.09 30.42
CA ASP A 138 -0.54 13.23 29.73
C ASP A 138 -0.17 13.31 28.24
N LYS A 139 0.66 12.39 27.74
CA LYS A 139 1.16 12.41 26.36
C LYS A 139 0.69 11.21 25.56
N TYR A 140 0.60 11.38 24.25
CA TYR A 140 0.54 10.29 23.30
C TYR A 140 1.95 9.93 22.82
N ARG A 141 2.22 8.62 22.76
CA ARG A 141 3.43 8.05 22.17
C ARG A 141 3.08 7.25 20.95
N PHE A 142 4.02 7.17 20.01
CA PHE A 142 3.88 6.41 18.78
C PHE A 142 4.88 5.26 18.75
N TRP A 143 4.47 4.12 18.20
CA TRP A 143 5.30 2.92 18.12
C TRP A 143 5.78 2.65 16.68
N GLY A 144 6.96 2.04 16.53
CA GLY A 144 7.45 1.50 15.27
C GLY A 144 7.75 2.51 14.15
N GLY A 145 8.02 3.78 14.50
CA GLY A 145 8.31 4.87 13.56
C GLY A 145 7.13 5.25 12.67
N LEU A 146 5.90 4.87 13.05
CA LEU A 146 4.68 5.05 12.27
C LEU A 146 3.78 6.09 12.94
N LEU A 147 4.14 7.36 12.80
CA LEU A 147 3.43 8.47 13.45
C LEU A 147 2.78 9.46 12.49
N VAL A 148 3.06 9.40 11.19
CA VAL A 148 2.52 10.35 10.20
C VAL A 148 1.71 9.62 9.15
N GLU A 149 0.52 10.15 8.87
CA GLU A 149 -0.34 9.71 7.78
C GLU A 149 -0.81 10.88 6.91
N ALA A 150 -1.11 10.60 5.65
CA ALA A 150 -1.76 11.57 4.78
C ALA A 150 -3.18 11.88 5.29
N VAL A 151 -3.58 13.15 5.24
CA VAL A 151 -4.95 13.56 5.55
C VAL A 151 -5.92 12.81 4.64
N GLY A 152 -6.90 12.13 5.23
CA GLY A 152 -7.85 11.27 4.50
C GLY A 152 -7.29 9.91 4.09
N ALA A 153 -6.20 9.45 4.73
CA ALA A 153 -5.56 8.16 4.48
C ALA A 153 -5.17 7.97 3.00
N GLY A 154 -5.20 6.73 2.51
CA GLY A 154 -4.84 6.40 1.14
C GLY A 154 -5.69 7.09 0.07
N LYS A 155 -6.99 7.25 0.33
CA LYS A 155 -7.90 8.02 -0.53
C LYS A 155 -7.45 9.47 -0.64
N GLY A 156 -7.24 10.13 0.51
CA GLY A 156 -6.85 11.54 0.54
C GLY A 156 -5.47 11.77 -0.07
N LEU A 157 -4.51 10.86 0.15
CA LEU A 157 -3.22 10.87 -0.55
C LEU A 157 -3.41 10.82 -2.06
N SER A 158 -4.22 9.87 -2.54
CA SER A 158 -4.49 9.71 -3.96
C SER A 158 -5.14 10.95 -4.56
N ASP A 159 -6.18 11.50 -3.92
CA ASP A 159 -6.88 12.68 -4.41
C ASP A 159 -5.95 13.90 -4.50
N GLN A 160 -5.14 14.16 -3.46
CA GLN A 160 -4.19 15.27 -3.45
C GLN A 160 -3.09 15.14 -4.52
N GLN A 161 -2.64 13.93 -4.82
CA GLN A 161 -1.69 13.70 -5.90
C GLN A 161 -2.29 13.88 -7.29
N PHE A 162 -3.53 13.47 -7.52
CA PHE A 162 -4.23 13.76 -8.77
C PHE A 162 -4.44 15.25 -8.96
N GLU A 163 -4.81 15.98 -7.91
CA GLU A 163 -4.91 17.45 -7.95
C GLU A 163 -3.55 18.09 -8.25
N ALA A 164 -2.46 17.59 -7.66
CA ALA A 164 -1.11 18.06 -7.95
C ALA A 164 -0.72 17.82 -9.42
N ALA A 165 -1.01 16.62 -9.95
CA ALA A 165 -0.75 16.28 -11.35
C ALA A 165 -1.56 17.17 -12.31
N GLN A 166 -2.83 17.41 -12.00
CA GLN A 166 -3.69 18.31 -12.76
C GLN A 166 -3.16 19.75 -12.74
N ARG A 167 -2.78 20.29 -11.57
CA ARG A 167 -2.16 21.62 -11.44
C ARG A 167 -0.86 21.74 -12.24
N ALA A 168 -0.08 20.66 -12.33
CA ALA A 168 1.14 20.60 -13.11
C ALA A 168 0.91 20.41 -14.62
N GLY A 169 -0.35 20.28 -15.08
CA GLY A 169 -0.69 20.07 -16.48
C GLY A 169 -0.27 18.69 -17.00
N ILE A 170 -0.26 17.68 -16.13
CA ILE A 170 -0.01 16.28 -16.50
C ILE A 170 -1.33 15.65 -16.90
N ASP A 171 -1.38 15.08 -18.10
CA ASP A 171 -2.55 14.38 -18.62
C ASP A 171 -2.60 12.95 -18.06
N VAL A 172 -3.79 12.50 -17.66
CA VAL A 172 -4.04 11.13 -17.18
C VAL A 172 -5.11 10.50 -18.08
N ARG A 173 -4.69 9.56 -18.92
CA ARG A 173 -5.62 8.78 -19.76
C ARG A 173 -6.10 7.55 -19.00
N TYR A 174 -7.36 7.58 -18.59
CA TYR A 174 -8.05 6.46 -17.94
C TYR A 174 -8.56 5.43 -18.95
N SER A 175 -8.96 4.26 -18.46
CA SER A 175 -9.41 3.14 -19.31
C SER A 175 -8.42 2.82 -20.44
N THR A 176 -7.13 3.07 -20.20
CA THR A 176 -6.05 2.98 -21.18
C THR A 176 -4.96 2.08 -20.63
N GLN A 177 -4.94 0.84 -21.11
CA GLN A 177 -4.01 -0.19 -20.66
C GLN A 177 -2.69 -0.12 -21.43
N GLY A 178 -1.55 -0.05 -20.74
CA GLY A 178 -0.25 -0.36 -21.33
C GLY A 178 -0.17 -1.85 -21.70
N VAL A 179 0.14 -2.15 -22.96
CA VAL A 179 0.11 -3.52 -23.52
C VAL A 179 1.52 -4.04 -23.78
N SER A 180 2.37 -3.24 -24.41
CA SER A 180 3.76 -3.61 -24.68
C SER A 180 4.64 -2.37 -24.80
N LEU A 181 5.91 -2.47 -24.38
CA LEU A 181 6.91 -1.46 -24.67
C LEU A 181 7.29 -1.53 -26.15
N LEU A 182 7.44 -0.38 -26.79
CA LEU A 182 7.95 -0.28 -28.16
C LEU A 182 9.47 -0.12 -28.08
N GLN A 183 10.21 -0.83 -28.94
CA GLN A 183 11.66 -0.72 -29.04
C GLN A 183 12.08 -0.37 -30.47
N ASP A 184 13.15 0.40 -30.61
CA ASP A 184 13.83 0.60 -31.88
C ASP A 184 14.67 -0.63 -32.27
N ASN A 185 15.32 -0.55 -33.44
CA ASN A 185 16.17 -1.62 -33.95
C ASN A 185 17.45 -1.88 -33.12
N MET A 186 17.80 -0.97 -32.21
CA MET A 186 18.91 -1.13 -31.27
C MET A 186 18.44 -1.66 -29.90
N GLY A 187 17.14 -1.90 -29.73
CA GLY A 187 16.55 -2.38 -28.48
C GLY A 187 16.25 -1.28 -27.46
N LYS A 188 16.40 -0.01 -27.82
CA LYS A 188 16.05 1.10 -26.92
C LYS A 188 14.53 1.30 -26.92
N VAL A 189 13.96 1.49 -25.73
CA VAL A 189 12.53 1.83 -25.60
C VAL A 189 12.24 3.16 -26.31
N SER A 190 11.22 3.16 -27.17
CA SER A 190 10.83 4.29 -28.02
C SER A 190 9.35 4.68 -27.85
N GLY A 191 8.64 4.05 -26.92
CA GLY A 191 7.24 4.36 -26.64
C GLY A 191 6.49 3.21 -25.99
N LEU A 192 5.17 3.32 -26.03
CA LEU A 192 4.24 2.37 -25.42
C LEU A 192 3.08 2.08 -26.37
N ARG A 193 2.78 0.80 -26.58
CA ARG A 193 1.50 0.39 -27.16
C ARG A 193 0.45 0.34 -26.07
N VAL A 194 -0.67 1.01 -26.27
CA VAL A 194 -1.80 1.02 -25.35
C VAL A 194 -3.06 0.43 -25.99
N LEU A 195 -3.98 -0.03 -25.16
CA LEU A 195 -5.35 -0.35 -25.51
C LEU A 195 -6.27 0.60 -24.75
N GLY A 196 -6.80 1.59 -25.45
CA GLY A 196 -7.79 2.54 -24.92
C GLY A 196 -9.21 2.21 -25.35
N PRO A 197 -10.19 3.09 -25.05
CA PRO A 197 -11.59 2.89 -25.44
C PRO A 197 -11.82 2.76 -26.95
N GLU A 198 -11.00 3.44 -27.76
CA GLU A 198 -11.07 3.43 -29.23
C GLU A 198 -10.23 2.30 -29.86
N GLY A 199 -9.59 1.46 -29.05
CA GLY A 199 -8.74 0.35 -29.51
C GLY A 199 -7.24 0.58 -29.29
N TYR A 200 -6.42 -0.05 -30.12
CA TYR A 200 -4.97 0.00 -29.99
C TYR A 200 -4.38 1.30 -30.54
N GLU A 201 -3.45 1.88 -29.79
CA GLU A 201 -2.68 3.07 -30.17
C GLU A 201 -1.21 2.85 -29.81
N ASN A 202 -0.29 3.34 -30.66
CA ASN A 202 1.12 3.42 -30.33
C ASN A 202 1.44 4.87 -29.97
N ILE A 203 1.95 5.09 -28.75
CA ILE A 203 2.33 6.42 -28.28
C ILE A 203 3.86 6.50 -28.23
N ALA A 204 4.43 7.41 -29.02
CA ALA A 204 5.88 7.64 -29.05
C ALA A 204 6.36 8.32 -27.76
N SER A 205 7.47 7.82 -27.21
CA SER A 205 8.12 8.47 -26.07
C SER A 205 9.60 8.14 -25.93
N ARG A 206 10.36 9.11 -25.41
CA ARG A 206 11.79 8.95 -25.11
C ARG A 206 12.05 8.01 -23.92
N THR A 207 11.11 7.95 -22.97
CA THR A 207 11.24 7.19 -21.72
C THR A 207 9.88 6.64 -21.28
N VAL A 208 9.86 5.40 -20.79
CA VAL A 208 8.68 4.82 -20.13
C VAL A 208 9.03 4.45 -18.70
N VAL A 209 8.21 4.89 -17.73
CA VAL A 209 8.32 4.53 -16.32
C VAL A 209 7.21 3.55 -15.99
N LEU A 210 7.57 2.33 -15.60
CA LEU A 210 6.62 1.31 -15.16
C LEU A 210 6.39 1.45 -13.65
N ALA A 211 5.22 1.97 -13.28
CA ALA A 211 4.80 2.16 -11.89
C ALA A 211 3.40 1.56 -11.64
N ALA A 212 3.16 0.40 -12.25
CA ALA A 212 1.83 -0.22 -12.40
C ALA A 212 1.46 -1.22 -11.30
N GLY A 213 2.18 -1.20 -10.16
CA GLY A 213 1.93 -2.12 -9.05
C GLY A 213 2.46 -3.54 -9.27
N GLY A 214 1.91 -4.47 -8.49
CA GLY A 214 2.24 -5.89 -8.48
C GLY A 214 1.31 -6.73 -9.36
N PHE A 215 0.87 -7.88 -8.85
CA PHE A 215 0.02 -8.84 -9.57
C PHE A 215 -1.06 -9.48 -8.70
N GLU A 216 -1.36 -8.95 -7.52
CA GLU A 216 -2.22 -9.62 -6.55
C GLU A 216 -3.69 -9.76 -7.00
N ALA A 217 -4.15 -8.98 -7.99
CA ALA A 217 -5.46 -9.20 -8.61
C ALA A 217 -5.46 -10.27 -9.72
N ASN A 218 -4.29 -10.80 -10.09
CA ASN A 218 -4.15 -11.86 -11.09
C ASN A 218 -4.13 -13.24 -10.43
N ALA A 219 -5.26 -13.94 -10.45
CA ALA A 219 -5.40 -15.28 -9.88
C ALA A 219 -4.41 -16.30 -10.46
N GLU A 220 -4.12 -16.22 -11.76
CA GLU A 220 -3.18 -17.10 -12.44
C GLU A 220 -1.75 -16.87 -11.94
N MET A 221 -1.29 -15.62 -11.91
CA MET A 221 0.06 -15.30 -11.40
C MET A 221 0.19 -15.60 -9.90
N ARG A 222 -0.86 -15.38 -9.11
CA ARG A 222 -0.88 -15.79 -7.70
C ARG A 222 -0.70 -17.30 -7.56
N CYS A 223 -1.46 -18.10 -8.29
CA CYS A 223 -1.32 -19.55 -8.26
C CYS A 223 0.08 -19.99 -8.72
N ARG A 224 0.57 -19.40 -9.82
CA ARG A 224 1.89 -19.70 -10.40
C ARG A 224 3.04 -19.42 -9.44
N TYR A 225 3.03 -18.27 -8.77
CA TYR A 225 4.18 -17.81 -7.99
C TYR A 225 4.04 -18.04 -6.48
N LEU A 226 2.85 -17.87 -5.91
CA LEU A 226 2.61 -18.05 -4.47
C LEU A 226 2.21 -19.50 -4.12
N GLY A 227 1.70 -20.26 -5.09
CA GLY A 227 1.34 -21.66 -4.98
C GLY A 227 -0.18 -21.92 -5.02
N PRO A 228 -0.59 -23.20 -4.97
CA PRO A 228 -2.00 -23.58 -5.02
C PRO A 228 -2.84 -22.99 -3.88
N GLY A 229 -4.09 -22.64 -4.16
CA GLY A 229 -5.04 -22.06 -3.20
C GLY A 229 -4.99 -20.52 -3.13
N TRP A 230 -3.89 -19.89 -3.58
CA TRP A 230 -3.80 -18.43 -3.60
C TRP A 230 -4.73 -17.77 -4.60
N GLU A 231 -5.19 -18.47 -5.62
CA GLU A 231 -6.23 -18.02 -6.56
C GLU A 231 -7.57 -17.75 -5.88
N MET A 232 -7.85 -18.41 -4.74
CA MET A 232 -9.11 -18.30 -3.99
C MET A 232 -9.11 -17.17 -2.96
N VAL A 233 -7.95 -16.56 -2.70
CA VAL A 233 -7.81 -15.51 -1.68
C VAL A 233 -8.46 -14.21 -2.17
N LYS A 234 -9.12 -13.48 -1.26
CA LYS A 234 -9.66 -12.14 -1.54
C LYS A 234 -8.55 -11.10 -1.63
N VAL A 235 -8.74 -10.09 -2.46
CA VAL A 235 -7.74 -9.05 -2.71
C VAL A 235 -8.15 -7.77 -2.00
N ARG A 236 -7.34 -7.33 -1.04
CA ARG A 236 -7.51 -6.03 -0.37
C ARG A 236 -6.97 -4.91 -1.27
N GLY A 237 -7.61 -4.69 -2.40
CA GLY A 237 -7.11 -3.81 -3.45
C GLY A 237 -7.96 -3.78 -4.70
N ILE A 238 -7.45 -3.09 -5.72
CA ILE A 238 -8.12 -2.87 -6.98
C ILE A 238 -8.11 -4.14 -7.87
N PRO A 239 -9.17 -4.50 -8.60
CA PRO A 239 -9.17 -5.65 -9.52
C PRO A 239 -8.24 -5.49 -10.73
N TYR A 240 -7.69 -4.29 -10.93
CA TYR A 240 -6.83 -3.94 -12.05
C TYR A 240 -5.33 -4.23 -11.77
N ASN A 241 -4.89 -4.54 -10.55
CA ASN A 241 -3.44 -4.76 -10.33
C ASN A 241 -3.00 -6.20 -10.71
N THR A 242 -2.80 -6.45 -12.01
CA THR A 242 -2.70 -7.80 -12.60
C THR A 242 -1.34 -8.15 -13.21
N GLY A 243 -0.28 -7.40 -12.90
CA GLY A 243 1.09 -7.72 -13.32
C GLY A 243 1.47 -7.29 -14.73
N ASP A 244 0.71 -6.40 -15.38
CA ASP A 244 0.97 -6.03 -16.78
C ASP A 244 2.27 -5.27 -16.95
N GLY A 245 2.62 -4.37 -16.02
CA GLY A 245 3.92 -3.67 -16.04
C GLY A 245 5.09 -4.65 -15.92
N ILE A 246 4.97 -5.63 -15.02
CA ILE A 246 5.97 -6.69 -14.85
C ILE A 246 6.12 -7.48 -16.15
N ARG A 247 5.00 -7.91 -16.76
CA ARG A 247 5.02 -8.66 -18.03
C ARG A 247 5.67 -7.86 -19.15
N MET A 248 5.28 -6.59 -19.33
CA MET A 248 5.87 -5.71 -20.33
C MET A 248 7.39 -5.56 -20.18
N ALA A 249 7.90 -5.50 -18.94
CA ALA A 249 9.34 -5.45 -18.70
C ALA A 249 10.03 -6.77 -19.08
N LEU A 250 9.47 -7.91 -18.67
CA LEU A 250 10.02 -9.23 -18.99
C LEU A 250 10.01 -9.51 -20.49
N ASP A 251 8.95 -9.10 -21.20
CA ASP A 251 8.79 -9.32 -22.64
C ASP A 251 9.89 -8.64 -23.48
N VAL A 252 10.46 -7.52 -23.00
CA VAL A 252 11.60 -6.84 -23.64
C VAL A 252 12.97 -7.28 -23.10
N GLY A 253 13.01 -8.35 -22.31
CA GLY A 253 14.24 -8.96 -21.82
C GLY A 253 14.77 -8.40 -20.50
N ALA A 254 13.98 -7.64 -19.74
CA ALA A 254 14.38 -7.24 -18.39
C ALA A 254 14.56 -8.47 -17.49
N GLN A 255 15.57 -8.45 -16.64
CA GLN A 255 15.78 -9.53 -15.67
C GLN A 255 14.78 -9.41 -14.51
N ALA A 256 14.08 -10.51 -14.21
CA ALA A 256 13.27 -10.62 -13.00
C ALA A 256 14.18 -10.54 -11.75
N HIS A 257 13.69 -9.87 -10.70
CA HIS A 257 14.42 -9.73 -9.44
C HIS A 257 13.48 -9.90 -8.23
N GLY A 258 14.05 -10.15 -7.05
CA GLY A 258 13.33 -10.29 -5.78
C GLY A 258 12.65 -11.66 -5.57
N HIS A 259 11.82 -11.74 -4.53
CA HIS A 259 11.08 -12.95 -4.14
C HIS A 259 9.65 -12.93 -4.66
N TRP A 260 9.29 -13.95 -5.44
CA TRP A 260 7.98 -14.04 -6.10
C TRP A 260 6.98 -14.93 -5.34
N SER A 261 7.47 -15.73 -4.39
CA SER A 261 6.70 -16.75 -3.65
C SER A 261 6.27 -16.33 -2.25
N SER A 262 6.25 -15.03 -1.98
CA SER A 262 5.80 -14.45 -0.71
C SER A 262 4.95 -13.22 -0.96
N CYS A 263 4.03 -12.95 -0.05
CA CYS A 263 3.16 -11.77 -0.14
C CYS A 263 2.75 -11.29 1.26
N HIS A 264 2.16 -10.10 1.30
CA HIS A 264 1.45 -9.59 2.47
C HIS A 264 0.03 -10.18 2.50
N ALA A 265 -0.21 -11.15 3.38
CA ALA A 265 -1.52 -11.77 3.57
C ALA A 265 -2.04 -11.50 4.97
N VAL A 266 -3.31 -11.11 5.11
CA VAL A 266 -3.89 -10.71 6.39
C VAL A 266 -5.23 -11.40 6.60
N ALA A 267 -5.62 -11.56 7.87
CA ALA A 267 -6.97 -12.01 8.20
C ALA A 267 -7.99 -10.94 7.83
N TRP A 268 -9.06 -11.35 7.16
CA TRP A 268 -10.10 -10.48 6.64
C TRP A 268 -11.48 -11.10 6.89
N ASP A 269 -12.51 -10.28 7.00
CA ASP A 269 -13.86 -10.77 7.25
C ASP A 269 -14.35 -11.72 6.13
N MET A 270 -15.05 -12.78 6.53
CA MET A 270 -15.59 -13.79 5.62
C MET A 270 -16.65 -13.22 4.66
N ASN A 271 -17.37 -12.17 5.03
CA ASN A 271 -18.35 -11.51 4.16
C ASN A 271 -17.77 -10.39 3.30
N ALA A 272 -16.48 -10.10 3.41
CA ALA A 272 -15.85 -9.08 2.58
C ALA A 272 -15.94 -9.42 1.08
N PRO A 273 -16.03 -8.41 0.19
CA PRO A 273 -16.03 -8.63 -1.25
C PRO A 273 -14.71 -9.23 -1.75
N ALA A 274 -14.73 -9.75 -2.98
CA ALA A 274 -13.55 -10.35 -3.62
C ALA A 274 -12.39 -9.37 -3.83
N PHE A 275 -12.71 -8.09 -4.00
CA PHE A 275 -11.77 -6.98 -4.16
C PHE A 275 -12.06 -5.87 -3.14
N GLY A 276 -11.18 -4.87 -3.05
CA GLY A 276 -11.31 -3.76 -2.11
C GLY A 276 -12.61 -2.99 -2.26
N ASP A 277 -13.30 -2.79 -1.14
CA ASP A 277 -14.50 -1.96 -1.03
C ASP A 277 -14.09 -0.50 -0.79
N ARG A 278 -14.52 0.44 -1.63
CA ARG A 278 -14.10 1.85 -1.51
C ARG A 278 -14.86 2.65 -0.46
N THR A 279 -15.90 2.05 0.13
CA THR A 279 -16.75 2.58 1.19
C THR A 279 -16.30 2.08 2.55
N ILE A 280 -16.11 0.76 2.68
CA ILE A 280 -15.69 0.13 3.94
C ILE A 280 -14.16 0.11 4.10
N THR A 281 -13.45 0.19 2.97
CA THR A 281 -11.99 0.22 2.86
C THR A 281 -11.32 -0.87 3.68
N GLU A 282 -10.81 -0.50 4.83
CA GLU A 282 -9.94 -1.33 5.64
C GLU A 282 -10.62 -1.95 6.86
N LEU A 283 -11.88 -1.62 7.11
CA LEU A 283 -12.62 -2.03 8.32
C LEU A 283 -13.07 -3.50 8.29
N TYR A 284 -12.76 -4.24 7.23
CA TYR A 284 -12.92 -5.69 7.21
C TYR A 284 -11.73 -6.43 7.84
N GLN A 285 -10.69 -5.72 8.30
CA GLN A 285 -9.61 -6.32 9.09
C GLN A 285 -10.15 -7.07 10.31
N LYS A 286 -9.43 -8.12 10.72
CA LYS A 286 -9.75 -8.91 11.91
C LYS A 286 -8.50 -9.10 12.75
N HIS A 287 -7.97 -7.99 13.28
CA HIS A 287 -6.69 -7.98 13.98
C HIS A 287 -6.77 -7.93 15.52
N SER A 288 -7.94 -8.15 16.13
CA SER A 288 -8.09 -8.25 17.59
C SER A 288 -7.83 -9.67 18.14
N TYR A 289 -7.38 -10.61 17.31
CA TYR A 289 -7.07 -11.99 17.71
C TYR A 289 -6.18 -12.15 18.96
N PRO A 290 -5.25 -11.24 19.34
CA PRO A 290 -4.44 -11.43 20.55
C PRO A 290 -5.26 -11.42 21.84
N PHE A 291 -6.49 -10.90 21.81
CA PHE A 291 -7.38 -10.87 22.98
C PHE A 291 -8.27 -12.12 23.10
N GLY A 292 -8.20 -13.05 22.14
CA GLY A 292 -9.06 -14.22 22.09
C GLY A 292 -8.31 -15.48 21.64
N ILE A 293 -9.06 -16.44 21.11
CA ILE A 293 -8.51 -17.63 20.46
C ILE A 293 -8.98 -17.73 19.01
N MET A 294 -8.13 -18.26 18.15
CA MET A 294 -8.43 -18.59 16.76
C MET A 294 -8.69 -20.09 16.64
N VAL A 295 -9.90 -20.47 16.26
CA VAL A 295 -10.28 -21.87 16.04
C VAL A 295 -10.66 -22.10 14.58
N ASN A 296 -10.20 -23.20 13.99
CA ASN A 296 -10.59 -23.58 12.65
C ASN A 296 -12.01 -24.20 12.63
N LEU A 297 -12.49 -24.61 11.45
CA LEU A 297 -13.83 -25.21 11.30
C LEU A 297 -14.02 -26.55 12.04
N GLU A 298 -12.93 -27.18 12.49
CA GLU A 298 -12.95 -28.43 13.24
C GLU A 298 -12.93 -28.20 14.76
N GLY A 299 -12.90 -26.92 15.20
CA GLY A 299 -12.84 -26.56 16.61
C GLY A 299 -11.43 -26.59 17.21
N ASN A 300 -10.38 -26.71 16.39
CA ASN A 300 -9.01 -26.78 16.85
C ASN A 300 -8.31 -25.41 16.76
N ARG A 301 -7.51 -25.07 17.78
CA ARG A 301 -6.53 -23.97 17.69
C ARG A 301 -5.38 -24.38 16.78
N PHE A 302 -4.83 -23.42 16.02
CA PHE A 302 -3.81 -23.69 15.00
C PHE A 302 -2.66 -22.67 14.95
N VAL A 303 -2.69 -21.64 15.80
CA VAL A 303 -1.63 -20.63 15.96
C VAL A 303 -1.47 -20.29 17.45
N ASP A 304 -0.34 -19.67 17.81
CA ASP A 304 -0.15 -19.02 19.11
C ASP A 304 -0.55 -17.54 19.01
N GLU A 305 -1.78 -17.19 19.39
CA GLU A 305 -2.33 -15.85 19.24
C GLU A 305 -1.56 -14.76 20.00
N GLY A 306 -0.74 -15.16 20.99
CA GLY A 306 0.07 -14.29 21.85
C GLY A 306 1.57 -14.32 21.57
N ALA A 307 2.03 -14.91 20.46
CA ALA A 307 3.45 -15.08 20.17
C ALA A 307 4.26 -13.76 20.13
N ASP A 308 3.63 -12.67 19.70
CA ASP A 308 4.20 -11.31 19.69
C ASP A 308 3.06 -10.27 19.55
N PHE A 309 3.41 -8.99 19.55
CA PHE A 309 2.49 -7.92 19.18
C PHE A 309 1.87 -8.18 17.82
N ARG A 310 0.58 -7.86 17.72
CA ARG A 310 -0.23 -7.91 16.49
C ARG A 310 0.50 -7.40 15.25
N ASN A 311 1.28 -6.33 15.39
CA ASN A 311 2.01 -5.67 14.30
C ASN A 311 3.11 -6.55 13.67
N TYR A 312 3.54 -7.60 14.35
CA TYR A 312 4.54 -8.56 13.89
C TYR A 312 3.94 -9.91 13.48
N THR A 313 2.74 -10.25 13.95
CA THR A 313 2.14 -11.57 13.74
C THR A 313 1.01 -11.60 12.70
N TYR A 314 0.34 -10.47 12.45
CA TYR A 314 -0.87 -10.44 11.62
C TYR A 314 -0.69 -10.97 10.19
N VAL A 315 0.50 -10.79 9.61
CA VAL A 315 0.81 -11.28 8.26
C VAL A 315 0.99 -12.79 8.23
N THR A 316 1.71 -13.30 9.23
CA THR A 316 1.92 -14.73 9.43
C THR A 316 0.59 -15.45 9.63
N TYR A 317 -0.34 -14.88 10.40
CA TYR A 317 -1.62 -15.52 10.69
C TYR A 317 -2.59 -15.42 9.52
N GLY A 318 -2.55 -14.35 8.73
CA GLY A 318 -3.26 -14.28 7.46
C GLY A 318 -2.85 -15.42 6.51
N ARG A 319 -1.56 -15.75 6.46
CA ARG A 319 -1.08 -16.91 5.69
C ARG A 319 -1.47 -18.24 6.32
N ALA A 320 -1.47 -18.36 7.65
CA ALA A 320 -1.86 -19.58 8.35
C ALA A 320 -3.32 -20.00 8.09
N LEU A 321 -4.21 -19.03 7.81
CA LEU A 321 -5.60 -19.34 7.44
C LEU A 321 -5.70 -20.20 6.18
N LEU A 322 -4.81 -20.00 5.19
CA LEU A 322 -4.82 -20.76 3.94
C LEU A 322 -4.61 -22.26 4.13
N THR A 323 -3.99 -22.67 5.23
CA THR A 323 -3.77 -24.10 5.54
C THR A 323 -4.93 -24.71 6.33
N GLN A 324 -5.94 -23.91 6.69
CA GLN A 324 -7.13 -24.37 7.43
C GLN A 324 -8.27 -24.77 6.47
N PRO A 325 -9.20 -25.63 6.91
CA PRO A 325 -10.37 -25.98 6.12
C PRO A 325 -11.11 -24.74 5.59
N GLN A 326 -11.29 -24.69 4.27
CA GLN A 326 -11.93 -23.59 3.53
C GLN A 326 -11.23 -22.22 3.65
N GLY A 327 -10.03 -22.14 4.24
CA GLY A 327 -9.35 -20.85 4.42
C GLY A 327 -9.98 -19.96 5.50
N VAL A 328 -10.76 -20.55 6.42
CA VAL A 328 -11.59 -19.82 7.40
C VAL A 328 -11.28 -20.27 8.83
N ALA A 329 -11.33 -19.30 9.75
CA ALA A 329 -11.30 -19.53 11.19
C ALA A 329 -12.25 -18.56 11.91
N PHE A 330 -12.68 -18.94 13.10
CA PHE A 330 -13.42 -18.08 14.02
C PHE A 330 -12.46 -17.48 15.05
N GLN A 331 -12.65 -16.21 15.35
CA GLN A 331 -12.05 -15.58 16.53
C GLN A 331 -13.09 -15.58 17.64
N ILE A 332 -12.74 -16.17 18.78
CA ILE A 332 -13.62 -16.30 19.94
C ILE A 332 -13.13 -15.36 21.02
N PHE A 333 -14.05 -14.55 21.55
CA PHE A 333 -13.82 -13.58 22.61
C PHE A 333 -14.85 -13.78 23.73
N ASP A 334 -14.47 -13.48 24.97
CA ASP A 334 -15.41 -13.40 26.09
C ASP A 334 -15.68 -11.93 26.46
N ASP A 335 -16.66 -11.70 27.35
CA ASP A 335 -17.05 -10.36 27.78
C ASP A 335 -15.93 -9.55 28.43
N LYS A 336 -14.88 -10.22 28.97
CA LYS A 336 -13.78 -9.53 29.66
C LYS A 336 -12.94 -8.71 28.69
N VAL A 337 -12.91 -9.09 27.42
CA VAL A 337 -12.07 -8.44 26.39
C VAL A 337 -12.88 -7.70 25.33
N LYS A 338 -14.22 -7.75 25.36
CA LYS A 338 -15.09 -7.11 24.37
C LYS A 338 -14.80 -5.61 24.20
N HIS A 339 -14.45 -4.92 25.29
CA HIS A 339 -14.10 -3.50 25.30
C HIS A 339 -12.72 -3.17 24.69
N LEU A 340 -11.88 -4.19 24.43
CA LEU A 340 -10.56 -4.05 23.80
C LEU A 340 -10.61 -4.30 22.28
N LEU A 341 -11.76 -4.75 21.75
CA LEU A 341 -11.91 -4.99 20.32
C LEU A 341 -11.86 -3.68 19.54
N ARG A 342 -11.20 -3.73 18.38
CA ARG A 342 -11.09 -2.61 17.45
C ARG A 342 -12.43 -2.33 16.77
N ASP A 343 -12.63 -1.10 16.28
CA ASP A 343 -13.86 -0.64 15.61
C ASP A 343 -14.30 -1.54 14.44
N GLU A 344 -13.35 -2.19 13.76
CA GLU A 344 -13.57 -3.18 12.70
C GLU A 344 -14.38 -4.43 13.13
N TYR A 345 -14.66 -4.61 14.42
CA TYR A 345 -15.54 -5.65 14.99
C TYR A 345 -16.97 -5.15 15.27
N HIS A 346 -17.21 -3.85 15.10
CA HIS A 346 -18.48 -3.20 15.44
C HIS A 346 -19.20 -2.61 14.22
N ILE A 347 -18.67 -2.81 13.00
CA ILE A 347 -19.34 -2.37 11.78
C ILE A 347 -20.49 -3.32 11.38
N PRO A 348 -21.55 -2.84 10.70
CA PRO A 348 -22.68 -3.67 10.28
C PRO A 348 -22.33 -4.87 9.39
N GLN A 349 -21.18 -4.83 8.69
CA GLN A 349 -20.73 -5.85 7.74
C GLN A 349 -20.01 -7.03 8.41
N VAL A 350 -19.74 -6.97 9.71
CA VAL A 350 -19.01 -8.02 10.43
C VAL A 350 -19.79 -9.33 10.40
N THR A 351 -19.07 -10.41 10.10
CA THR A 351 -19.59 -11.78 10.29
C THR A 351 -19.42 -12.18 11.75
N MET A 352 -20.50 -12.20 12.52
CA MET A 352 -20.49 -12.53 13.95
C MET A 352 -21.67 -13.43 14.33
N ALA A 353 -21.45 -14.27 15.33
CA ALA A 353 -22.47 -14.94 16.12
C ALA A 353 -22.22 -14.67 17.61
N GLU A 354 -23.28 -14.52 18.40
CA GLU A 354 -23.22 -14.34 19.85
C GLU A 354 -24.04 -15.45 20.52
N THR A 355 -23.52 -15.98 21.62
CA THR A 355 -24.13 -17.06 22.38
C THR A 355 -23.93 -16.81 23.88
N ASN A 356 -24.86 -17.29 24.71
CA ASN A 356 -24.83 -17.09 26.16
C ASN A 356 -23.85 -18.04 26.88
N THR A 357 -23.23 -18.97 26.15
CA THR A 357 -22.20 -19.89 26.64
C THR A 357 -21.19 -20.16 25.54
N LEU A 358 -19.96 -20.56 25.92
CA LEU A 358 -19.13 -21.36 25.01
C LEU A 358 -19.78 -22.72 24.74
#